data_AF-A0A3B9MBX8-F1
#
_entry.id   AF-A0A3B9MBX8-F1
#
_cell.length_a   1.000
_cell.length_b   1.000
_cell.length_c   1.000
_cell.angle_alpha   90.00
_cell.angle_beta   90.00
_cell.angle_gamma   90.00
#
_symmetry.space_group_name_H-M   'P 1'
#
loop_
_entity.id
_entity.type
_entity.pdbx_description
1 polymer ?
#
loop_
_entity_poly.entity_id
_entity_poly.type
_entity_poly.pdbx_seq_one_letter_code
_entity_poly.pdbx_strand_id
1 'polypeptide(L)'
;MTNRFAIELRKGYEQVAASLPTEALERVARARDSINAELAERNRLLAEVVSAYRAGPPHLWGPVILDLLAPSLVELLAWLRPEPPAFDEEEIRQQLVLEVLRAAATIPIRDGFDMKVRLLARAYKYVVRWLAREGVRQGAQCSYEALRELER
;
A
#
# COMPACT_ATOMS: atom_id res chain seq x y z
N MET A 1 7.21 -12.67 10.51
CA MET A 1 6.82 -11.30 10.91
C MET A 1 5.67 -10.73 10.06
N THR A 2 5.35 -11.32 8.91
CA THR A 2 4.29 -10.91 7.96
C THR A 2 2.88 -10.80 8.56
N ASN A 3 2.59 -11.54 9.64
CA ASN A 3 1.30 -11.48 10.32
C ASN A 3 1.06 -10.13 11.04
N ARG A 4 2.12 -9.47 11.53
CA ARG A 4 1.99 -8.19 12.26
C ARG A 4 1.49 -7.07 11.36
N PHE A 5 2.00 -6.99 10.12
CA PHE A 5 1.61 -5.94 9.18
C PHE A 5 0.13 -6.05 8.80
N ALA A 6 -0.35 -7.25 8.46
CA ALA A 6 -1.77 -7.46 8.19
C ALA A 6 -2.66 -7.08 9.39
N ILE A 7 -2.23 -7.41 10.61
CA ILE A 7 -2.93 -7.02 11.85
C ILE A 7 -2.97 -5.50 12.01
N GLU A 8 -1.88 -4.78 11.74
CA GLU A 8 -1.82 -3.32 11.80
C GLU A 8 -2.79 -2.67 10.79
N LEU A 9 -2.83 -3.17 9.55
CA LEU A 9 -3.78 -2.70 8.54
C LEU A 9 -5.23 -2.96 8.96
N ARG A 10 -5.51 -4.14 9.52
CA ARG A 10 -6.82 -4.50 10.03
C ARG A 10 -7.27 -3.58 11.16
N LYS A 11 -6.39 -3.30 12.13
CA LYS A 11 -6.68 -2.37 13.23
C LYS A 11 -6.97 -0.96 12.71
N GLY A 12 -6.25 -0.50 11.69
CA GLY A 12 -6.51 0.79 11.05
C GLY A 12 -7.92 0.87 10.47
N TYR A 13 -8.40 -0.20 9.82
CA TYR A 13 -9.80 -0.28 9.39
C TYR A 13 -10.78 -0.26 10.56
N GLU A 14 -10.54 -1.05 11.61
CA GLU A 14 -11.46 -1.16 12.76
C GLU A 14 -11.65 0.19 13.47
N GLN A 15 -10.61 1.01 13.53
CA GLN A 15 -10.67 2.37 14.09
C GLN A 15 -11.60 3.31 13.31
N VAL A 16 -11.73 3.13 11.99
CA VAL A 16 -12.55 4.01 11.14
C VAL A 16 -13.91 3.42 10.80
N ALA A 17 -14.10 2.11 10.98
CA ALA A 17 -15.32 1.40 10.59
C ALA A 17 -16.58 2.00 11.24
N ALA A 18 -16.52 2.38 12.51
CA ALA A 18 -17.66 3.00 13.22
C ALA A 18 -18.04 4.38 12.67
N SER A 19 -17.14 5.03 11.92
CA SER A 19 -17.37 6.34 11.30
C SER A 19 -17.88 6.25 9.86
N LEU A 20 -17.96 5.04 9.28
CA LEU A 20 -18.48 4.82 7.94
C LEU A 20 -20.02 4.70 7.99
N PRO A 21 -20.75 5.31 7.04
CA PRO A 21 -22.18 5.07 6.87
C PRO A 21 -22.49 3.59 6.63
N THR A 22 -23.69 3.13 7.00
CA THR A 22 -24.11 1.72 6.83
C THR A 22 -23.91 1.20 5.41
N GLU A 23 -24.30 1.99 4.40
CA GLU A 23 -24.11 1.60 3.00
C GLU A 23 -22.62 1.45 2.61
N ALA A 24 -21.73 2.23 3.21
CA ALA A 24 -20.30 2.10 2.99
C ALA A 24 -19.77 0.80 3.60
N LEU A 25 -20.24 0.45 4.81
CA LEU A 25 -19.91 -0.82 5.46
C LEU A 25 -20.38 -2.03 4.64
N GLU A 26 -21.59 -1.98 4.07
CA GLU A 26 -22.11 -3.03 3.19
C GLU A 26 -21.28 -3.20 1.91
N ARG A 27 -20.85 -2.08 1.29
CA ARG A 27 -19.94 -2.12 0.14
C ARG A 27 -18.60 -2.79 0.51
N VAL A 28 -18.03 -2.44 1.66
CA VAL A 28 -16.78 -3.03 2.14
C VAL A 28 -16.93 -4.51 2.47
N ALA A 29 -18.03 -4.90 3.13
CA ALA A 29 -18.33 -6.31 3.43
C ALA A 29 -18.39 -7.14 2.15
N ARG A 30 -19.14 -6.68 1.14
CA ARG A 30 -19.20 -7.35 -0.18
C ARG A 30 -17.82 -7.46 -0.83
N ALA A 31 -17.01 -6.40 -0.78
CA ALA A 31 -15.66 -6.42 -1.32
C ALA A 31 -14.77 -7.47 -0.61
N ARG A 32 -14.89 -7.62 0.71
CA ARG A 32 -14.15 -8.64 1.48
C ARG A 32 -14.59 -10.07 1.17
N ASP A 33 -15.89 -10.32 1.09
CA ASP A 33 -16.43 -11.67 0.90
C ASP A 33 -16.27 -12.17 -0.55
N SER A 34 -15.87 -11.29 -1.46
CA SER A 34 -15.69 -11.57 -2.90
C SER A 34 -14.49 -12.48 -3.24
N ILE A 35 -13.85 -13.14 -2.25
CA ILE A 35 -12.69 -14.01 -2.47
C ILE A 35 -12.97 -15.10 -3.53
N ASN A 36 -14.18 -15.68 -3.49
CA ASN A 36 -14.63 -16.71 -4.42
C ASN A 36 -15.46 -16.17 -5.61
N ALA A 37 -15.61 -14.84 -5.71
CA ALA A 37 -16.36 -14.22 -6.80
C ALA A 37 -15.53 -14.20 -8.10
N GLU A 38 -16.23 -14.06 -9.22
CA GLU A 38 -15.58 -13.86 -10.51
C GLU A 38 -14.71 -12.60 -10.52
N LEU A 39 -13.64 -12.62 -11.32
CA LEU A 39 -12.69 -11.52 -11.43
C LEU A 39 -13.35 -10.17 -11.76
N ALA A 40 -14.37 -10.18 -12.63
CA ALA A 40 -15.11 -8.98 -13.00
C ALA A 40 -15.81 -8.34 -11.79
N GLU A 41 -16.44 -9.15 -10.93
CA GLU A 41 -17.14 -8.68 -9.74
C GLU A 41 -16.15 -8.14 -8.69
N ARG A 42 -15.03 -8.84 -8.48
CA ARG A 42 -13.96 -8.37 -7.59
C ARG A 42 -13.40 -7.02 -8.04
N ASN A 43 -13.19 -6.86 -9.35
CA ASN A 43 -12.70 -5.61 -9.94
C ASN A 43 -13.71 -4.49 -9.77
N ARG A 44 -15.00 -4.76 -10.00
CA ARG A 44 -16.08 -3.79 -9.82
C ARG A 44 -16.16 -3.32 -8.38
N LEU A 45 -16.19 -4.24 -7.42
CA LEU A 45 -16.26 -3.92 -5.98
C LEU A 45 -15.04 -3.12 -5.51
N LEU A 46 -13.82 -3.49 -5.93
CA LEU A 46 -12.63 -2.72 -5.60
C LEU A 46 -12.63 -1.33 -6.27
N ALA A 47 -13.12 -1.23 -7.51
CA ALA A 47 -13.27 0.05 -8.21
C ALA A 47 -14.28 0.98 -7.51
N GLU A 48 -15.37 0.44 -6.98
CA GLU A 48 -16.34 1.20 -6.16
C GLU A 48 -15.68 1.76 -4.90
N VAL A 49 -14.90 0.95 -4.18
CA VAL A 49 -14.15 1.41 -2.99
C VAL A 49 -13.11 2.47 -3.35
N VAL A 50 -12.37 2.29 -4.45
CA VAL A 50 -11.41 3.29 -4.94
C VAL A 50 -12.11 4.60 -5.35
N SER A 51 -13.30 4.51 -5.93
CA SER A 51 -14.12 5.68 -6.28
C SER A 51 -14.57 6.41 -5.02
N ALA A 52 -15.01 5.68 -4.00
CA ALA A 52 -15.38 6.23 -2.71
C ALA A 52 -14.20 6.89 -2.00
N TYR A 53 -12.99 6.32 -2.09
CA TYR A 53 -11.77 6.94 -1.58
C TYR A 53 -11.43 8.27 -2.25
N ARG A 54 -11.67 8.40 -3.56
CA ARG A 54 -11.41 9.65 -4.30
C ARG A 54 -12.42 10.75 -4.00
N ALA A 55 -13.68 10.37 -3.82
CA ALA A 55 -14.77 11.32 -3.59
C ALA A 55 -14.94 11.67 -2.09
N GLY A 56 -14.55 10.76 -1.20
CA GLY A 56 -14.74 10.86 0.24
C GLY A 56 -13.49 11.30 1.00
N PRO A 57 -13.58 11.34 2.35
CA PRO A 57 -12.46 11.71 3.19
C PRO A 57 -11.35 10.64 3.15
N PRO A 58 -10.11 10.98 2.73
CA PRO A 58 -9.04 9.99 2.56
C PRO A 58 -8.67 9.25 3.85
N HIS A 59 -8.84 9.88 5.01
CA HIS A 59 -8.55 9.27 6.31
C HIS A 59 -9.53 8.16 6.71
N LEU A 60 -10.75 8.15 6.14
CA LEU A 60 -11.73 7.07 6.37
C LEU A 60 -11.54 5.92 5.38
N TRP A 61 -11.37 6.25 4.10
CA TRP A 61 -11.32 5.24 3.04
C TRP A 61 -9.92 4.67 2.77
N GLY A 62 -8.85 5.38 3.17
CA GLY A 62 -7.48 4.89 3.07
C GLY A 62 -7.27 3.58 3.82
N PRO A 63 -7.62 3.49 5.13
CA PRO A 63 -7.53 2.25 5.89
C PRO A 63 -8.38 1.11 5.30
N VAL A 64 -9.54 1.41 4.72
CA VAL A 64 -10.40 0.43 4.03
C VAL A 64 -9.67 -0.21 2.85
N ILE A 65 -9.05 0.60 1.98
CA ILE A 65 -8.28 0.09 0.83
C ILE A 65 -7.12 -0.77 1.31
N LEU A 66 -6.38 -0.31 2.32
CA LEU A 66 -5.21 -1.02 2.82
C LEU A 66 -5.57 -2.37 3.43
N ASP A 67 -6.67 -2.45 4.20
CA ASP A 67 -7.16 -3.71 4.74
C ASP A 67 -7.60 -4.68 3.62
N LEU A 68 -8.34 -4.22 2.61
CA LEU A 68 -8.75 -5.05 1.47
C LEU A 68 -7.56 -5.61 0.69
N LEU A 69 -6.46 -4.86 0.64
CA LEU A 69 -5.23 -5.25 -0.06
C LEU A 69 -4.24 -5.98 0.87
N ALA A 70 -4.51 -6.09 2.17
CA ALA A 70 -3.53 -6.54 3.16
C ALA A 70 -2.84 -7.87 2.83
N PRO A 71 -3.53 -8.93 2.36
CA PRO A 71 -2.86 -10.18 1.98
C PRO A 71 -1.82 -9.98 0.87
N SER A 72 -2.18 -9.22 -0.17
CA SER A 72 -1.27 -8.96 -1.28
C SER A 72 -0.16 -7.97 -0.95
N LEU A 73 -0.38 -7.06 0.01
CA LEU A 73 0.68 -6.17 0.51
C LEU A 73 1.71 -6.93 1.35
N VAL A 74 1.26 -7.90 2.14
CA VAL A 74 2.10 -8.86 2.88
C VAL A 74 2.97 -9.66 1.91
N GLU A 75 2.37 -10.19 0.84
CA GLU A 75 3.12 -10.89 -0.21
C GLU A 75 4.14 -9.97 -0.87
N LEU A 76 3.73 -8.75 -1.26
CA LEU A 76 4.60 -7.79 -1.93
C LEU A 76 5.79 -7.36 -1.07
N LEU A 77 5.57 -7.17 0.24
CA LEU A 77 6.63 -6.81 1.19
C LEU A 77 7.70 -7.90 1.27
N ALA A 78 7.34 -9.18 1.18
CA ALA A 78 8.31 -10.27 1.18
C ALA A 78 9.27 -10.25 -0.05
N TRP A 79 8.87 -9.60 -1.14
CA TRP A 79 9.71 -9.40 -2.33
C TRP A 79 10.64 -8.18 -2.21
N LEU A 80 10.31 -7.23 -1.34
CA LEU A 80 11.09 -6.03 -1.10
C LEU A 80 12.13 -6.34 -0.02
N ARG A 81 13.35 -6.66 -0.44
CA ARG A 81 14.43 -7.00 0.50
C ARG A 81 14.93 -5.73 1.22
N PRO A 82 14.89 -5.67 2.56
CA PRO A 82 15.59 -4.63 3.30
C PRO A 82 17.10 -4.82 3.14
N GLU A 83 17.83 -3.71 3.07
CA GLU A 83 19.28 -3.69 2.96
C GLU A 83 19.85 -2.75 4.04
N PRO A 84 19.93 -3.17 5.31
CA PRO A 84 20.48 -2.33 6.37
C PRO A 84 21.97 -1.99 6.12
N PRO A 85 22.47 -0.80 6.48
CA PRO A 85 21.80 0.28 7.23
C PRO A 85 20.94 1.20 6.35
N ALA A 86 20.82 0.88 5.05
CA ALA A 86 20.21 1.77 4.08
C ALA A 86 18.71 1.92 4.34
N PHE A 87 17.98 0.81 4.43
CA PHE A 87 16.53 0.82 4.72
C PHE A 87 16.16 -0.28 5.69
N ASP A 88 15.32 0.05 6.67
CA ASP A 88 14.67 -0.95 7.50
C ASP A 88 13.31 -1.41 6.92
N GLU A 89 12.76 -2.47 7.48
CA GLU A 89 11.48 -3.03 7.03
C GLU A 89 10.29 -2.06 7.25
N GLU A 90 10.37 -1.21 8.27
CA GLU A 90 9.32 -0.25 8.61
C GLU A 90 9.25 0.90 7.60
N GLU A 91 10.39 1.42 7.16
CA GLU A 91 10.47 2.42 6.10
C GLU A 91 9.89 1.90 4.79
N ILE A 92 10.23 0.65 4.41
CA ILE A 92 9.68 0.00 3.22
C ILE A 92 8.16 -0.17 3.36
N ARG A 93 7.68 -0.57 4.55
CA ARG A 93 6.25 -0.72 4.84
C ARG A 93 5.50 0.60 4.68
N GLN A 94 6.00 1.68 5.28
CA GLN A 94 5.39 3.02 5.20
C GLN A 94 5.38 3.54 3.76
N GLN A 95 6.49 3.37 3.04
CA GLN A 95 6.57 3.78 1.64
C GLN A 95 5.62 2.96 0.76
N LEU A 96 5.46 1.66 1.02
CA LEU A 96 4.51 0.81 0.30
C LEU A 96 3.06 1.28 0.54
N VAL A 97 2.68 1.53 1.79
CA VAL A 97 1.36 2.07 2.14
C VAL A 97 1.09 3.38 1.39
N LEU A 98 2.05 4.30 1.41
CA LEU A 98 1.94 5.59 0.73
C LEU A 98 1.73 5.42 -0.79
N GLU A 99 2.52 4.57 -1.44
CA GLU A 99 2.44 4.36 -2.88
C GLU A 99 1.15 3.63 -3.31
N VAL A 100 0.60 2.77 -2.47
CA VAL A 100 -0.72 2.15 -2.71
C VAL A 100 -1.84 3.20 -2.67
N LEU A 101 -1.83 4.07 -1.66
CA LEU A 101 -2.83 5.15 -1.56
C LEU A 101 -2.69 6.15 -2.70
N ARG A 102 -1.46 6.50 -3.10
CA ARG A 102 -1.20 7.32 -4.30
C ARG A 102 -1.68 6.65 -5.58
N ALA A 103 -1.49 5.33 -5.71
CA ALA A 103 -2.02 4.57 -6.84
C ALA A 103 -3.56 4.61 -6.84
N ALA A 104 -4.20 4.39 -5.69
CA ALA A 104 -5.64 4.49 -5.55
C ALA A 104 -6.18 5.87 -5.90
N ALA A 105 -5.47 6.95 -5.60
CA ALA A 105 -5.87 8.31 -5.97
C ALA A 105 -5.79 8.58 -7.48
N THR A 106 -4.87 7.93 -8.21
CA THR A 106 -4.49 8.36 -9.57
C THR A 106 -4.76 7.36 -10.69
N ILE A 107 -4.93 6.07 -10.38
CA ILE A 107 -5.02 5.04 -11.41
C ILE A 107 -6.32 5.14 -12.25
N PRO A 108 -6.29 5.02 -13.58
CA PRO A 108 -7.54 5.03 -14.35
C PRO A 108 -8.45 3.85 -13.98
N ILE A 109 -9.71 4.13 -13.65
CA ILE A 109 -10.72 3.08 -13.46
C ILE A 109 -11.18 2.64 -14.85
N ARG A 110 -10.93 1.38 -15.19
CA ARG A 110 -11.21 0.79 -16.51
C ARG A 110 -11.80 -0.58 -16.30
N ASP A 111 -12.87 -0.88 -17.04
CA ASP A 111 -13.52 -2.18 -17.00
C ASP A 111 -12.62 -3.27 -17.61
N GLY A 112 -12.79 -4.51 -17.14
CA GLY A 112 -12.10 -5.68 -17.69
C GLY A 112 -10.63 -5.86 -17.30
N PHE A 113 -10.02 -4.92 -16.59
CA PHE A 113 -8.64 -5.05 -16.09
C PHE A 113 -8.60 -5.25 -14.57
N ASP A 114 -7.74 -6.17 -14.12
CA ASP A 114 -7.56 -6.44 -12.69
C ASP A 114 -7.06 -5.19 -11.94
N MET A 115 -7.97 -4.56 -11.20
CA MET A 115 -7.71 -3.32 -10.46
C MET A 115 -6.67 -3.56 -9.37
N LYS A 116 -6.77 -4.68 -8.67
CA LYS A 116 -5.86 -5.04 -7.58
C LYS A 116 -4.44 -5.18 -8.12
N VAL A 117 -4.25 -5.94 -9.20
CA VAL A 117 -2.95 -6.11 -9.84
C VAL A 117 -2.39 -4.77 -10.29
N ARG A 118 -3.21 -3.91 -10.90
CA ARG A 118 -2.79 -2.59 -11.38
C ARG A 118 -2.36 -1.65 -10.25
N LEU A 119 -3.09 -1.64 -9.13
CA LEU A 119 -2.73 -0.87 -7.94
C LEU A 119 -1.38 -1.34 -7.36
N LEU A 120 -1.24 -2.65 -7.16
CA LEU A 120 -0.03 -3.25 -6.58
C LEU A 120 1.18 -3.08 -7.50
N ALA A 121 1.03 -3.29 -8.81
CA ALA A 121 2.10 -3.10 -9.78
C ALA A 121 2.57 -1.63 -9.85
N ARG A 122 1.63 -0.68 -9.76
CA ARG A 122 1.95 0.74 -9.65
C ARG A 122 2.73 1.00 -8.37
N ALA A 123 2.22 0.58 -7.22
CA ALA A 123 2.87 0.81 -5.93
C ALA A 123 4.29 0.21 -5.90
N TYR A 124 4.44 -1.06 -6.28
CA TYR A 124 5.72 -1.75 -6.36
C TYR A 124 6.73 -0.99 -7.23
N LYS A 125 6.33 -0.56 -8.42
CA LYS A 125 7.19 0.22 -9.33
C LYS A 125 7.73 1.49 -8.67
N TYR A 126 6.92 2.20 -7.88
CA TYR A 126 7.37 3.42 -7.22
C TYR A 126 8.20 3.16 -5.97
N VAL A 127 7.90 2.10 -5.21
CA VAL A 127 8.74 1.65 -4.10
C VAL A 127 10.13 1.26 -4.60
N VAL A 128 10.24 0.45 -5.65
CA VAL A 128 11.54 0.08 -6.25
C VAL A 128 12.31 1.29 -6.74
N ARG A 129 11.64 2.27 -7.37
CA ARG A 129 12.26 3.54 -7.77
C ARG A 129 12.70 4.41 -6.59
N TRP A 130 12.00 4.33 -5.48
CA TRP A 130 12.39 5.03 -4.26
C TRP A 130 13.62 4.36 -3.64
N LEU A 131 13.61 3.04 -3.47
CA LEU A 131 14.76 2.24 -3.00
C LEU A 131 16.02 2.52 -3.83
N ALA A 132 15.91 2.48 -5.17
CA ALA A 132 17.04 2.75 -6.05
C ALA A 132 17.60 4.18 -5.89
N ARG A 133 16.75 5.18 -5.65
CA ARG A 133 17.20 6.57 -5.44
C ARG A 133 17.85 6.76 -4.08
N GLU A 134 17.28 6.13 -3.06
CA GLU A 134 17.73 6.31 -1.70
C GLU A 134 19.05 5.55 -1.44
N GLY A 135 19.21 4.35 -2.02
CA GLY A 135 20.48 3.61 -1.95
C GLY A 135 21.65 4.40 -2.56
N VAL A 136 21.39 5.14 -3.65
CA VAL A 136 22.40 6.05 -4.23
C VAL A 136 22.75 7.21 -3.27
N ARG A 137 21.76 7.79 -2.59
CA ARG A 137 21.98 8.89 -1.64
C ARG A 137 22.79 8.47 -0.43
N GLN A 138 22.47 7.32 0.15
CA GLN A 138 23.20 6.83 1.32
C GLN A 138 24.63 6.39 0.98
N GLY A 139 24.84 5.78 -0.19
CA GLY A 139 26.21 5.53 -0.67
C GLY A 139 27.05 6.81 -0.74
N ALA A 140 26.46 7.93 -1.16
CA ALA A 140 27.12 9.23 -1.16
C ALA A 140 27.35 9.79 0.25
N GLN A 141 26.39 9.63 1.17
CA GLN A 141 26.53 10.09 2.57
C GLN A 141 27.60 9.30 3.34
N CYS A 142 27.61 7.97 3.25
CA CYS A 142 28.65 7.16 3.89
C CYS A 142 30.05 7.50 3.36
N SER A 143 30.16 7.79 2.06
CA SER A 143 31.43 8.24 1.46
C SER A 143 31.89 9.58 2.04
N TYR A 144 30.98 10.51 2.29
CA TYR A 144 31.27 11.80 2.92
C TYR A 144 31.68 11.65 4.39
N GLU A 145 30.99 10.81 5.16
CA GLU A 145 31.32 10.54 6.56
C GLU A 145 32.72 9.91 6.69
N ALA A 146 33.04 8.93 5.84
CA ALA A 146 34.36 8.30 5.78
C ALA A 146 35.47 9.32 5.43
N LEU A 147 35.21 10.24 4.51
CA LEU A 147 36.15 11.33 4.19
C LEU A 147 36.36 12.26 5.39
N ARG A 148 35.30 12.59 6.13
CA ARG A 148 35.36 13.49 7.29
C ARG A 148 36.09 12.87 8.49
N GLU A 149 36.00 11.55 8.66
CA GLU A 149 36.74 10.83 9.71
C GLU A 149 38.25 10.79 9.47
N LEU A 150 38.68 10.76 8.20
CA LEU A 150 40.10 10.81 7.82
C LEU A 150 40.74 12.20 8.02
N GLU A 151 39.95 13.25 8.12
CA GLU A 151 40.40 14.64 8.35
C GLU A 151 40.53 15.00 9.85
N ARG A 152 40.28 14.06 10.77
CA ARG A 152 40.43 14.21 12.23
C ARG A 152 41.67 13.50 12.75
#